data_AF-A0A2V7UD05-F1
#
_entry.id   AF-A0A2V7UD05-F1
#
_cell.length_a   1.000
_cell.length_b   1.000
_cell.length_c   1.000
_cell.angle_alpha   90.00
_cell.angle_beta   90.00
_cell.angle_gamma   90.00
#
_symmetry.space_group_name_H-M   'P 1'
#
loop_
_entity.id
_entity.type
_entity.pdbx_description
1 polymer ?
#
loop_
_entity_poly.entity_id
_entity_poly.type
_entity_poly.pdbx_seq_one_letter_code
_entity_poly.pdbx_strand_id
1 'polypeptide(L)'
;MPSRPSVTSRWPSSSCGATSWRRATAGTSRSRRSRSGCRRSREPGTRDSRPRSCSRWSGCAWSGPAPTASPSPWSGSSRPRHTRRPRRRFSPTSRKSPAACSRPHPAISFPFGRATAGSEGSTPRNAARAERRGCPSVILLDGAQGEGGGQIIRAALALSAATGQPFHITRIRAGRVRPGLQPQHLAAVRAAAMLCGASVGGAFDGSPDVRFEPGPVRAGEFRFEIATAGALTLLLQTVVLPLATASEPSRIEVTGGTHVPRSPSFHYLARHWAAVAERLGLHARFDLARAGFYPPGGGEARAEVQPWKRPARLVLESRGRLVAIRGTAGAARLPGVAERMQRAARERLWESRRLESAWEVLEVPAPSKGCFLLLEAIFEHGRGAFGLIGERRVRAEALGDRAARQLLKFLDSDEGAVDPHLADQLVVPLALAGGGGLVTTPEVTSHLETVADVVSRFGIPARTWGRRGGAGGVEVGRLVDPPRSGR
;
A
#
# COMPACT_ATOMS: atom_id res chain seq x y z
N MET A 1 -26.29 51.18 -7.13
CA MET A 1 -27.47 50.34 -7.41
C MET A 1 -27.48 50.01 -8.89
N PRO A 2 -27.97 48.84 -9.34
CA PRO A 2 -28.35 47.60 -8.63
C PRO A 2 -27.55 46.39 -9.20
N SER A 3 -27.61 45.11 -8.81
CA SER A 3 -28.10 44.31 -7.67
C SER A 3 -27.64 42.86 -7.93
N ARG A 4 -27.38 42.08 -6.88
CA ARG A 4 -27.04 40.63 -6.90
C ARG A 4 -28.17 39.76 -7.51
N PRO A 5 -27.94 38.44 -7.71
CA PRO A 5 -28.16 37.51 -6.58
C PRO A 5 -27.02 36.50 -6.36
N SER A 6 -26.75 36.29 -5.06
CA SER A 6 -25.90 35.25 -4.48
C SER A 6 -26.78 34.05 -4.11
N VAL A 7 -26.47 32.85 -4.63
CA VAL A 7 -27.06 31.60 -4.16
C VAL A 7 -26.07 30.96 -3.17
N THR A 8 -26.47 30.95 -1.90
CA THR A 8 -25.81 30.22 -0.81
C THR A 8 -26.70 29.02 -0.46
N SER A 9 -26.22 27.80 -0.65
CA SER A 9 -26.88 26.61 -0.13
C SER A 9 -26.41 26.35 1.31
N ARG A 10 -27.22 26.84 2.26
CA ARG A 10 -27.18 26.44 3.67
C ARG A 10 -27.71 25.01 3.80
N TRP A 11 -26.95 24.16 4.47
CA TRP A 11 -27.43 22.89 5.01
C TRP A 11 -28.24 23.16 6.30
N PRO A 12 -29.37 22.49 6.53
CA PRO A 12 -30.13 22.67 7.77
C PRO A 12 -29.49 21.88 8.92
N SER A 13 -29.16 22.62 9.98
CA SER A 13 -28.99 22.10 11.33
C SER A 13 -30.31 21.55 11.85
N SER A 14 -30.36 20.26 12.20
CA SER A 14 -31.43 19.70 13.02
C SER A 14 -30.89 19.33 14.39
N SER A 15 -31.30 20.11 15.37
CA SER A 15 -31.24 19.83 16.80
C SER A 15 -32.63 19.46 17.28
N CYS A 16 -32.83 18.24 17.78
CA CYS A 16 -33.74 17.90 18.90
C CYS A 16 -33.79 16.38 19.09
N GLY A 17 -33.79 15.93 20.35
CA GLY A 17 -34.15 14.56 20.72
C GLY A 17 -33.30 13.91 21.79
N ALA A 18 -32.97 14.61 22.88
CA ALA A 18 -32.48 13.97 24.09
C ALA A 18 -33.56 13.03 24.64
N THR A 19 -33.30 11.72 24.67
CA THR A 19 -34.14 10.77 25.40
C THR A 19 -33.30 10.14 26.51
N SER A 20 -33.59 10.60 27.72
CA SER A 20 -33.08 10.09 28.99
C SER A 20 -33.50 8.63 29.21
N TRP A 21 -32.55 7.74 29.47
CA TRP A 21 -32.84 6.48 30.14
C TRP A 21 -32.56 6.64 31.63
N ARG A 22 -33.66 6.74 32.38
CA ARG A 22 -33.68 6.77 33.85
C ARG A 22 -33.19 5.42 34.39
N ARG A 23 -32.27 5.50 35.35
CA ARG A 23 -32.00 4.44 36.32
C ARG A 23 -33.26 4.20 37.14
N ALA A 24 -33.72 2.96 37.18
CA ALA A 24 -34.60 2.47 38.23
C ALA A 24 -33.76 1.69 39.24
N THR A 25 -33.70 2.24 40.44
CA THR A 25 -33.27 1.62 41.68
C THR A 25 -34.32 0.59 42.13
N ALA A 26 -33.88 -0.62 42.46
CA ALA A 26 -34.55 -1.48 43.43
C ALA A 26 -33.46 -2.17 44.24
N GLY A 27 -33.33 -1.76 45.50
CA GLY A 27 -32.51 -2.42 46.50
C GLY A 27 -33.32 -3.47 47.25
N THR A 28 -32.64 -4.52 47.70
CA THR A 28 -32.89 -5.33 48.91
C THR A 28 -31.73 -6.34 48.94
N SER A 29 -30.68 -6.12 49.73
CA SER A 29 -30.53 -6.49 51.15
C SER A 29 -30.21 -7.96 51.39
N ARG A 30 -29.13 -8.18 52.18
CA ARG A 30 -28.74 -9.41 52.90
C ARG A 30 -28.16 -10.54 52.00
N SER A 31 -27.15 -11.29 52.40
CA SER A 31 -26.28 -11.32 53.58
C SER A 31 -25.13 -12.29 53.29
N ARG A 32 -23.98 -12.02 53.91
CA ARG A 32 -22.84 -12.94 54.04
C ARG A 32 -23.25 -14.38 54.34
N ARG A 33 -22.60 -15.35 53.70
CA ARG A 33 -21.96 -16.49 54.40
C ARG A 33 -20.94 -17.19 53.52
N SER A 34 -19.75 -17.32 54.09
CA SER A 34 -18.65 -18.18 53.71
C SER A 34 -18.96 -19.66 54.00
N ARG A 35 -18.32 -20.56 53.24
CA ARG A 35 -17.75 -21.88 53.61
C ARG A 35 -17.40 -22.60 52.29
N SER A 36 -16.14 -22.68 51.90
CA SER A 36 -15.13 -23.69 52.29
C SER A 36 -15.47 -25.11 51.84
N GLY A 37 -14.77 -25.55 50.79
CA GLY A 37 -14.12 -26.86 50.64
C GLY A 37 -14.98 -28.13 50.64
N CYS A 38 -14.85 -28.93 49.58
CA CYS A 38 -14.13 -30.21 49.70
C CYS A 38 -13.71 -30.76 48.33
N ARG A 39 -12.51 -31.33 48.30
CA ARG A 39 -11.90 -32.11 47.21
C ARG A 39 -12.47 -33.53 47.17
N ARG A 40 -12.43 -34.12 45.97
CA ARG A 40 -12.01 -35.51 45.60
C ARG A 40 -12.81 -35.92 44.35
N SER A 41 -12.34 -36.71 43.40
CA SER A 41 -11.05 -37.09 42.81
C SER A 41 -11.36 -38.28 41.88
N ARG A 42 -10.78 -38.31 40.67
CA ARG A 42 -10.38 -39.54 39.92
C ARG A 42 -11.51 -40.50 39.45
N GLU A 43 -11.50 -41.16 38.29
CA GLU A 43 -10.68 -41.23 37.07
C GLU A 43 -11.42 -42.23 36.09
N PRO A 44 -10.88 -42.70 34.95
CA PRO A 44 -11.64 -42.98 33.72
C PRO A 44 -11.75 -44.48 33.34
N GLY A 45 -12.48 -44.78 32.26
CA GLY A 45 -12.43 -46.07 31.55
C GLY A 45 -13.26 -45.98 30.26
N THR A 46 -12.68 -45.98 29.05
CA THR A 46 -12.09 -47.06 28.24
C THR A 46 -12.99 -47.48 27.07
N ARG A 47 -12.38 -47.38 25.88
CA ARG A 47 -12.62 -48.02 24.57
C ARG A 47 -13.50 -49.30 24.60
N ASP A 48 -14.33 -49.52 23.57
CA ASP A 48 -13.91 -50.35 22.43
C ASP A 48 -14.86 -50.38 21.20
N SER A 49 -14.23 -50.65 20.04
CA SER A 49 -14.69 -51.38 18.83
C SER A 49 -15.94 -50.97 17.99
N ARG A 50 -15.66 -50.65 16.71
CA ARG A 50 -16.53 -50.87 15.50
C ARG A 50 -16.51 -52.40 15.12
N PRO A 51 -17.08 -52.93 13.99
CA PRO A 51 -17.79 -52.32 12.83
C PRO A 51 -18.95 -53.13 12.17
N ARG A 52 -19.49 -52.57 11.06
CA ARG A 52 -20.24 -53.15 9.91
C ARG A 52 -21.75 -53.43 10.06
N SER A 53 -22.55 -52.85 9.16
CA SER A 53 -23.03 -53.54 7.94
C SER A 53 -24.10 -52.74 7.18
N CYS A 54 -24.13 -52.97 5.87
CA CYS A 54 -25.07 -52.45 4.88
C CYS A 54 -26.35 -53.30 4.81
N SER A 55 -27.48 -52.65 4.48
CA SER A 55 -28.61 -53.18 3.69
C SER A 55 -29.33 -51.93 3.12
N ARG A 56 -29.39 -51.64 1.81
CA ARG A 56 -29.98 -52.30 0.63
C ARG A 56 -31.50 -52.51 0.74
N TRP A 57 -32.26 -51.55 0.22
CA TRP A 57 -33.57 -51.78 -0.41
C TRP A 57 -33.59 -51.10 -1.80
N SER A 58 -33.86 -51.95 -2.80
CA SER A 58 -34.29 -51.71 -4.18
C SER A 58 -35.68 -51.07 -4.24
N GLY A 59 -36.16 -50.44 -5.30
CA GLY A 59 -35.66 -50.22 -6.66
C GLY A 59 -36.76 -49.55 -7.49
N CYS A 60 -36.41 -48.97 -8.64
CA CYS A 60 -37.27 -48.86 -9.83
C CYS A 60 -36.35 -48.54 -11.02
N ALA A 61 -36.44 -49.39 -12.03
CA ALA A 61 -35.55 -49.48 -13.17
C ALA A 61 -36.19 -48.85 -14.41
N TRP A 62 -35.42 -48.08 -15.20
CA TRP A 62 -35.65 -47.90 -16.64
C TRP A 62 -34.29 -47.91 -17.37
N SER A 63 -34.15 -48.91 -18.25
CA SER A 63 -33.09 -49.24 -19.23
C SER A 63 -32.92 -48.15 -20.30
N GLY A 64 -31.74 -47.62 -20.65
CA GLY A 64 -30.62 -48.20 -21.45
C GLY A 64 -30.71 -47.72 -22.93
N PRO A 65 -29.63 -47.64 -23.76
CA PRO A 65 -28.20 -47.85 -23.52
C PRO A 65 -27.27 -46.71 -24.02
N ALA A 66 -26.00 -46.76 -23.61
CA ALA A 66 -24.87 -46.01 -24.17
C ALA A 66 -24.22 -46.76 -25.35
N PRO A 67 -23.35 -46.09 -26.12
CA PRO A 67 -22.13 -46.78 -26.56
C PRO A 67 -20.85 -45.97 -26.31
N THR A 68 -19.86 -46.71 -25.84
CA THR A 68 -18.43 -46.44 -25.81
C THR A 68 -17.83 -46.46 -27.22
N ALA A 69 -16.89 -45.55 -27.52
CA ALA A 69 -15.63 -45.88 -28.20
C ALA A 69 -14.78 -44.61 -28.45
N SER A 70 -13.56 -44.62 -27.93
CA SER A 70 -12.38 -43.98 -28.52
C SER A 70 -11.43 -45.13 -28.89
N PRO A 71 -10.63 -45.03 -29.98
CA PRO A 71 -9.24 -44.62 -29.76
C PRO A 71 -8.53 -43.93 -30.96
N SER A 72 -7.89 -42.78 -30.69
CA SER A 72 -6.54 -42.32 -31.18
C SER A 72 -6.21 -42.33 -32.70
N PRO A 73 -4.96 -42.03 -33.14
CA PRO A 73 -4.46 -40.69 -33.46
C PRO A 73 -4.00 -40.55 -34.94
N TRP A 74 -4.06 -39.34 -35.51
CA TRP A 74 -3.49 -39.05 -36.84
C TRP A 74 -2.41 -37.97 -36.79
N SER A 75 -1.17 -38.40 -37.03
CA SER A 75 -0.04 -37.63 -37.54
C SER A 75 -0.04 -37.70 -39.07
N GLY A 76 0.23 -36.59 -39.77
CA GLY A 76 0.39 -36.62 -41.23
C GLY A 76 0.71 -35.26 -41.84
N SER A 77 1.99 -35.06 -42.13
CA SER A 77 2.61 -33.93 -42.81
C SER A 77 2.25 -33.80 -44.31
N SER A 78 2.23 -32.58 -44.86
CA SER A 78 2.93 -32.26 -46.13
C SER A 78 2.88 -30.77 -46.53
N ARG A 79 4.06 -30.24 -46.91
CA ARG A 79 4.27 -28.99 -47.68
C ARG A 79 3.91 -29.18 -49.17
N PRO A 80 3.90 -28.11 -49.98
CA PRO A 80 4.99 -27.98 -50.96
C PRO A 80 5.61 -26.58 -51.13
N ARG A 81 6.81 -26.63 -51.75
CA ARG A 81 7.78 -25.60 -52.20
C ARG A 81 7.24 -24.81 -53.42
N HIS A 82 7.82 -23.79 -54.07
CA HIS A 82 8.89 -22.79 -53.98
C HIS A 82 8.75 -21.98 -55.30
N THR A 83 8.89 -20.66 -55.30
CA THR A 83 9.47 -19.93 -56.46
C THR A 83 10.37 -18.77 -56.00
N ARG A 84 11.40 -18.51 -56.82
CA ARG A 84 12.68 -17.78 -56.61
C ARG A 84 12.51 -16.24 -56.66
N ARG A 85 13.12 -15.43 -55.75
CA ARG A 85 14.39 -14.62 -55.84
C ARG A 85 14.44 -13.53 -56.94
N PRO A 86 15.18 -12.38 -56.78
CA PRO A 86 16.52 -12.21 -56.16
C PRO A 86 16.69 -11.00 -55.19
N ARG A 87 17.47 -11.11 -54.10
CA ARG A 87 18.88 -10.67 -53.86
C ARG A 87 19.23 -9.20 -54.22
N ARG A 88 19.56 -8.41 -53.18
CA ARG A 88 20.76 -7.54 -53.16
C ARG A 88 21.53 -7.69 -51.84
N ARG A 89 22.85 -7.86 -51.99
CA ARG A 89 23.89 -7.90 -50.95
C ARG A 89 24.34 -6.47 -50.64
N PHE A 90 24.72 -6.19 -49.40
CA PHE A 90 25.96 -5.46 -49.10
C PHE A 90 26.53 -5.94 -47.76
N SER A 91 27.84 -6.10 -47.74
CA SER A 91 28.69 -6.75 -46.75
C SER A 91 29.15 -5.81 -45.63
N PRO A 92 29.69 -6.34 -44.52
CA PRO A 92 30.13 -5.58 -43.35
C PRO A 92 31.65 -5.31 -43.35
N THR A 93 32.04 -4.14 -42.85
CA THR A 93 33.39 -3.75 -42.41
C THR A 93 33.17 -2.83 -41.20
N SER A 94 33.96 -2.78 -40.13
CA SER A 94 35.18 -3.44 -39.68
C SER A 94 35.29 -3.20 -38.15
N ARG A 95 36.05 -4.05 -37.46
CA ARG A 95 36.41 -3.93 -36.03
C ARG A 95 37.12 -2.60 -35.73
N LYS A 96 36.90 -2.06 -34.52
CA LYS A 96 37.94 -1.62 -33.55
C LYS A 96 37.32 -1.08 -32.25
N SER A 97 37.62 -1.74 -31.13
CA SER A 97 37.85 -1.14 -29.80
C SER A 97 39.37 -1.22 -29.56
N PRO A 98 40.02 -0.53 -28.59
CA PRO A 98 39.48 0.04 -27.33
C PRO A 98 40.05 1.44 -26.95
N ALA A 99 39.51 2.07 -25.89
CA ALA A 99 40.29 2.77 -24.85
C ALA A 99 39.38 3.49 -23.84
N ALA A 100 39.74 3.35 -22.57
CA ALA A 100 39.21 4.06 -21.43
C ALA A 100 39.70 5.52 -21.40
N CYS A 101 38.89 6.43 -20.83
CA CYS A 101 39.37 7.43 -19.87
C CYS A 101 38.21 8.18 -19.20
N SER A 102 38.19 8.00 -17.89
CA SER A 102 37.69 8.85 -16.81
C SER A 102 37.61 10.36 -17.09
N ARG A 103 36.49 10.99 -16.70
CA ARG A 103 36.42 12.15 -15.78
C ARG A 103 34.97 12.49 -15.39
N PRO A 104 34.72 12.92 -14.14
CA PRO A 104 33.37 13.21 -13.64
C PRO A 104 32.88 14.60 -14.07
N HIS A 105 31.60 14.70 -14.43
CA HIS A 105 30.91 15.98 -14.65
C HIS A 105 30.41 16.57 -13.32
N PRO A 106 30.42 17.91 -13.17
CA PRO A 106 30.16 18.58 -11.90
C PRO A 106 28.67 18.59 -11.52
N ALA A 107 28.43 18.72 -10.22
CA ALA A 107 27.12 18.92 -9.61
C ALA A 107 26.38 20.10 -10.25
N ILE A 108 25.14 19.86 -10.67
CA ILE A 108 24.24 20.89 -11.18
C ILE A 108 23.47 21.46 -10.00
N SER A 109 23.86 22.66 -9.57
CA SER A 109 23.09 23.52 -8.67
C SER A 109 22.03 24.29 -9.48
N PHE A 110 20.78 24.26 -9.02
CA PHE A 110 19.70 25.10 -9.55
C PHE A 110 19.61 26.41 -8.74
N PRO A 111 19.23 27.55 -9.36
CA PRO A 111 19.39 28.86 -8.75
C PRO A 111 18.34 29.12 -7.66
N PHE A 112 18.81 29.47 -6.47
CA PHE A 112 18.00 30.02 -5.38
C PHE A 112 17.85 31.54 -5.54
N GLY A 113 16.65 32.04 -5.25
CA GLY A 113 16.34 33.47 -5.19
C GLY A 113 17.17 34.19 -4.11
N ARG A 114 17.60 35.42 -4.44
CA ARG A 114 18.37 36.32 -3.58
C ARG A 114 17.56 36.76 -2.36
N ALA A 115 18.16 36.63 -1.18
CA ALA A 115 17.94 37.52 -0.04
C ALA A 115 19.25 38.25 0.26
N THR A 116 19.21 39.58 0.31
CA THR A 116 20.37 40.45 0.57
C THR A 116 20.51 40.72 2.06
N ALA A 117 21.70 40.51 2.63
CA ALA A 117 22.18 41.25 3.80
C ALA A 117 23.71 41.12 3.97
N GLY A 118 24.37 42.28 4.02
CA GLY A 118 25.43 42.65 4.97
C GLY A 118 26.69 41.80 5.07
N SER A 119 27.80 42.35 4.56
CA SER A 119 29.16 42.00 4.94
C SER A 119 29.45 42.29 6.42
N GLU A 120 30.23 41.42 7.07
CA GLU A 120 31.49 41.79 7.72
C GLU A 120 32.21 40.55 8.26
N GLY A 121 33.54 40.56 8.13
CA GLY A 121 34.40 39.41 8.36
C GLY A 121 34.81 39.21 9.82
N SER A 122 35.10 37.96 10.17
CA SER A 122 36.13 37.62 11.15
C SER A 122 36.51 36.14 11.01
N THR A 123 37.80 35.90 10.83
CA THR A 123 38.43 34.58 10.94
C THR A 123 38.33 34.09 12.39
N PRO A 124 38.13 32.78 12.64
CA PRO A 124 39.09 32.15 13.54
C PRO A 124 39.48 30.71 13.14
N ARG A 125 40.80 30.48 13.15
CA ARG A 125 41.51 29.20 12.97
C ARG A 125 41.30 28.17 14.10
N ASN A 126 40.19 28.19 14.83
CA ASN A 126 39.95 27.28 15.96
C ASN A 126 38.64 26.45 15.88
N ALA A 127 37.95 26.43 14.73
CA ALA A 127 36.74 25.62 14.54
C ALA A 127 36.99 24.11 14.26
N ALA A 128 38.25 23.70 14.02
CA ALA A 128 38.57 22.34 13.54
C ALA A 128 38.54 21.22 14.61
N ARG A 129 38.10 21.51 15.85
CA ARG A 129 38.11 20.51 16.94
C ARG A 129 36.79 20.37 17.72
N ALA A 130 35.73 21.05 17.31
CA ALA A 130 34.42 21.01 18.01
C ALA A 130 33.30 20.26 17.25
N GLU A 131 33.49 19.87 15.98
CA GLU A 131 32.48 19.17 15.17
C GLU A 131 32.83 17.70 14.94
N ARG A 132 32.83 16.90 16.03
CA ARG A 132 32.70 15.44 15.94
C ARG A 132 31.62 14.92 16.90
N ARG A 133 30.57 15.70 17.10
CA ARG A 133 29.32 15.18 17.68
C ARG A 133 28.58 14.41 16.59
N GLY A 134 28.94 13.12 16.48
CA GLY A 134 28.23 12.04 15.79
C GLY A 134 27.46 12.41 14.53
N CYS A 135 28.14 12.53 13.39
CA CYS A 135 27.43 12.44 12.11
C CYS A 135 26.79 11.03 12.06
N PRO A 136 25.46 10.91 11.92
CA PRO A 136 24.80 9.60 11.92
C PRO A 136 25.41 8.74 10.81
N SER A 137 25.77 7.50 11.15
CA SER A 137 26.37 6.57 10.21
C SER A 137 25.45 6.35 9.01
N VAL A 138 25.97 6.54 7.80
CA VAL A 138 25.21 6.35 6.56
C VAL A 138 24.72 4.90 6.46
N ILE A 139 23.40 4.73 6.34
CA ILE A 139 22.77 3.42 6.18
C ILE A 139 23.00 2.94 4.75
N LEU A 140 23.60 1.76 4.59
CA LEU A 140 23.86 1.15 3.29
C LEU A 140 22.72 0.20 2.91
N LEU A 141 22.13 0.41 1.74
CA LEU A 141 21.04 -0.40 1.21
C LEU A 141 21.42 -0.99 -0.14
N ASP A 142 20.93 -2.21 -0.39
CA ASP A 142 21.05 -2.87 -1.67
C ASP A 142 19.69 -2.91 -2.38
N GLY A 143 19.54 -2.07 -3.39
CA GLY A 143 18.32 -1.94 -4.21
C GLY A 143 18.05 -3.12 -5.14
N ALA A 144 18.89 -4.15 -5.14
CA ALA A 144 18.63 -5.43 -5.79
C ALA A 144 17.96 -6.46 -4.85
N GLN A 145 17.93 -6.21 -3.53
CA GLN A 145 17.30 -7.12 -2.57
C GLN A 145 15.79 -7.25 -2.78
N GLY A 146 15.23 -8.37 -2.31
CA GLY A 146 13.82 -8.70 -2.45
C GLY A 146 13.40 -8.75 -3.92
N GLU A 147 12.42 -7.94 -4.31
CA GLU A 147 11.98 -7.85 -5.70
C GLU A 147 12.79 -6.89 -6.59
N GLY A 148 13.79 -6.21 -6.03
CA GLY A 148 14.51 -5.13 -6.71
C GLY A 148 13.53 -4.08 -7.27
N GLY A 149 12.51 -3.73 -6.49
CA GLY A 149 11.42 -2.83 -6.86
C GLY A 149 11.60 -1.43 -6.28
N GLY A 150 10.66 -0.52 -6.59
CA GLY A 150 10.67 0.85 -6.05
C GLY A 150 10.30 0.97 -4.57
N GLN A 151 9.90 -0.13 -3.92
CA GLN A 151 9.44 -0.14 -2.52
C GLN A 151 10.58 0.19 -1.54
N ILE A 152 11.77 -0.37 -1.76
CA ILE A 152 12.95 -0.11 -0.92
C ILE A 152 13.26 1.39 -0.89
N ILE A 153 13.28 2.02 -2.07
CA ILE A 153 13.56 3.46 -2.18
C ILE A 153 12.52 4.28 -1.43
N ARG A 154 11.22 4.01 -1.62
CA ARG A 154 10.16 4.77 -0.96
C ARG A 154 10.18 4.61 0.56
N ALA A 155 10.37 3.39 1.06
CA ALA A 155 10.49 3.14 2.48
C ALA A 155 11.72 3.85 3.08
N ALA A 156 12.88 3.74 2.42
CA ALA A 156 14.11 4.40 2.86
C ALA A 156 14.00 5.92 2.86
N LEU A 157 13.37 6.53 1.84
CA LEU A 157 13.11 7.97 1.79
C LEU A 157 12.20 8.43 2.94
N ALA A 158 11.10 7.70 3.18
CA ALA A 158 10.16 8.03 4.26
C ALA A 158 10.82 7.93 5.65
N LEU A 159 11.55 6.83 5.90
CA LEU A 159 12.28 6.62 7.15
C LEU A 159 13.38 7.66 7.33
N SER A 160 14.23 7.87 6.32
CA SER A 160 15.34 8.83 6.37
C SER A 160 14.86 10.25 6.64
N ALA A 161 13.84 10.72 5.89
CA ALA A 161 13.28 12.04 6.11
C ALA A 161 12.68 12.18 7.52
N ALA A 162 12.00 11.14 8.03
CA ALA A 162 11.37 11.18 9.35
C ALA A 162 12.36 11.04 10.52
N THR A 163 13.43 10.26 10.38
CA THR A 163 14.40 9.96 11.46
C THR A 163 15.67 10.81 11.39
N GLY A 164 15.90 11.54 10.31
CA GLY A 164 17.12 12.33 10.10
C GLY A 164 18.36 11.48 9.82
N GLN A 165 18.21 10.18 9.53
CA GLN A 165 19.33 9.29 9.26
C GLN A 165 19.65 9.24 7.76
N PRO A 166 20.89 9.52 7.34
CA PRO A 166 21.29 9.45 5.93
C PRO A 166 21.37 8.01 5.44
N PHE A 167 21.10 7.80 4.15
CA PHE A 167 21.28 6.50 3.50
C PHE A 167 21.93 6.60 2.12
N HIS A 168 22.54 5.49 1.71
CA HIS A 168 23.07 5.27 0.37
C HIS A 168 22.55 3.94 -0.14
N ILE A 169 21.75 3.98 -1.20
CA ILE A 169 21.24 2.79 -1.88
C ILE A 169 21.99 2.58 -3.19
N THR A 170 22.42 1.35 -3.45
CA THR A 170 23.11 0.95 -4.69
C THR A 170 22.31 -0.12 -5.44
N ARG A 171 22.69 -0.42 -6.69
CA ARG A 171 22.06 -1.47 -7.53
C ARG A 171 20.54 -1.34 -7.65
N ILE A 172 20.06 -0.11 -7.73
CA ILE A 172 18.64 0.21 -7.84
C ILE A 172 18.04 -0.55 -9.03
N ARG A 173 17.10 -1.45 -8.73
CA ARG A 173 16.34 -2.20 -9.74
C ARG A 173 17.22 -2.99 -10.72
N ALA A 174 18.39 -3.44 -10.29
CA ALA A 174 19.38 -4.10 -11.16
C ALA A 174 18.83 -5.34 -11.88
N GLY A 175 17.90 -6.08 -11.27
CA GLY A 175 17.26 -7.26 -11.87
C GLY A 175 16.06 -6.98 -12.78
N ARG A 176 15.70 -5.71 -13.03
CA ARG A 176 14.54 -5.34 -13.86
C ARG A 176 14.96 -5.06 -15.29
N VAL A 177 14.05 -5.30 -16.24
CA VAL A 177 14.24 -5.03 -17.69
C VAL A 177 14.78 -3.63 -17.96
N ARG A 178 14.28 -2.63 -17.23
CA ARG A 178 14.84 -1.28 -17.19
C ARG A 178 15.41 -1.05 -15.80
N PRO A 179 16.73 -1.13 -15.57
CA PRO A 179 17.33 -0.91 -14.26
C PRO A 179 17.37 0.58 -13.89
N GLY A 180 17.82 0.88 -12.68
CA GLY A 180 17.98 2.23 -12.15
C GLY A 180 16.67 2.90 -11.70
N LEU A 181 16.79 4.15 -11.25
CA LEU A 181 15.64 5.02 -10.97
C LEU A 181 14.73 5.12 -12.20
N GLN A 182 13.43 5.27 -11.95
CA GLN A 182 12.43 5.54 -12.99
C GLN A 182 11.77 6.86 -12.63
N PRO A 183 11.01 7.49 -13.56
CA PRO A 183 10.39 8.78 -13.31
C PRO A 183 9.60 8.85 -11.99
N GLN A 184 8.84 7.81 -11.64
CA GLN A 184 8.10 7.77 -10.37
C GLN A 184 8.99 7.65 -9.12
N HIS A 185 10.14 7.00 -9.23
CA HIS A 185 11.11 6.92 -8.12
C HIS A 185 11.85 8.24 -7.96
N LEU A 186 12.26 8.84 -9.08
CA LEU A 186 12.91 10.15 -9.09
C LEU A 186 11.99 11.23 -8.53
N ALA A 187 10.70 11.19 -8.86
CA ALA A 187 9.68 12.08 -8.28
C ALA A 187 9.61 11.91 -6.75
N ALA A 188 9.64 10.67 -6.23
CA ALA A 188 9.66 10.43 -4.79
C ALA A 188 10.94 10.95 -4.11
N VAL A 189 12.12 10.76 -4.73
CA VAL A 189 13.41 11.28 -4.22
C VAL A 189 13.37 12.81 -4.14
N ARG A 190 12.95 13.47 -5.23
CA ARG A 190 12.81 14.94 -5.30
C ARG A 190 11.79 15.45 -4.29
N ALA A 191 10.68 14.74 -4.14
CA ALA A 191 9.64 15.11 -3.20
C ALA A 191 10.18 15.08 -1.77
N ALA A 192 10.74 13.96 -1.33
CA ALA A 192 11.34 13.82 0.00
C ALA A 192 12.45 14.86 0.25
N ALA A 193 13.29 15.13 -0.76
CA ALA A 193 14.33 16.15 -0.66
C ALA A 193 13.77 17.55 -0.41
N MET A 194 12.67 17.90 -1.09
CA MET A 194 12.00 19.19 -0.89
C MET A 194 11.40 19.34 0.51
N LEU A 195 10.85 18.26 1.08
CA LEU A 195 10.24 18.29 2.42
C LEU A 195 11.26 18.60 3.52
N CYS A 196 12.46 18.04 3.40
CA CYS A 196 13.47 18.08 4.46
C CYS A 196 14.74 18.87 4.10
N GLY A 197 14.77 19.53 2.94
CA GLY A 197 15.96 20.25 2.45
C GLY A 197 17.19 19.34 2.30
N ALA A 198 17.00 18.10 1.83
CA ALA A 198 18.06 17.10 1.77
C ALA A 198 19.17 17.43 0.77
N SER A 199 20.40 17.04 1.09
CA SER A 199 21.47 16.88 0.10
C SER A 199 21.31 15.52 -0.60
N VAL A 200 21.30 15.52 -1.93
CA VAL A 200 21.02 14.31 -2.72
C VAL A 200 22.04 14.12 -3.83
N GLY A 201 22.70 12.96 -3.84
CA GLY A 201 23.53 12.48 -4.95
C GLY A 201 22.82 11.39 -5.75
N GLY A 202 23.02 11.34 -7.07
CA GLY A 202 22.48 10.26 -7.93
C GLY A 202 20.98 10.41 -8.30
N ALA A 203 20.37 11.58 -8.12
CA ALA A 203 18.96 11.80 -8.44
C ALA A 203 18.71 12.15 -9.93
N PHE A 204 18.94 11.18 -10.81
CA PHE A 204 18.63 11.28 -12.25
C PHE A 204 17.96 10.00 -12.79
N ASP A 205 17.29 10.10 -13.94
CA ASP A 205 16.60 8.95 -14.53
C ASP A 205 17.59 7.85 -14.93
N GLY A 206 17.28 6.60 -14.59
CA GLY A 206 18.18 5.47 -14.78
C GLY A 206 19.36 5.38 -13.80
N SER A 207 19.45 6.26 -12.79
CA SER A 207 20.56 6.19 -11.81
C SER A 207 20.61 4.84 -11.08
N PRO A 208 21.79 4.18 -10.99
CA PRO A 208 21.94 2.92 -10.29
C PRO A 208 22.08 3.07 -8.76
N ASP A 209 22.35 4.29 -8.28
CA ASP A 209 22.54 4.60 -6.86
C ASP A 209 21.98 5.97 -6.48
N VAL A 210 21.65 6.13 -5.20
CA VAL A 210 21.22 7.41 -4.61
C VAL A 210 21.81 7.54 -3.23
N ARG A 211 22.44 8.69 -2.96
CA ARG A 211 22.81 9.14 -1.62
C ARG A 211 21.83 10.20 -1.17
N PHE A 212 21.29 10.07 0.02
CA PHE A 212 20.27 10.97 0.55
C PHE A 212 20.61 11.32 2.00
N GLU A 213 20.86 12.60 2.22
CA GLU A 213 21.20 13.17 3.52
C GLU A 213 20.09 14.13 3.94
N PRO A 214 19.16 13.71 4.81
CA PRO A 214 18.00 14.50 5.20
C PRO A 214 18.40 15.68 6.08
N GLY A 215 17.75 16.82 5.88
CA GLY A 215 17.66 17.87 6.91
C GLY A 215 16.39 17.70 7.76
N PRO A 216 16.01 18.72 8.55
CA PRO A 216 14.75 18.70 9.29
C PRO A 216 13.55 18.84 8.35
N VAL A 217 12.51 18.02 8.57
CA VAL A 217 11.24 18.11 7.84
C VAL A 217 10.56 19.44 8.14
N ARG A 218 10.07 20.10 7.09
CA ARG A 218 9.32 21.36 7.18
C ARG A 218 7.88 21.13 6.76
N ALA A 219 6.96 21.62 7.57
CA ALA A 219 5.56 21.71 7.19
C ALA A 219 5.36 22.78 6.11
N GLY A 220 4.28 22.67 5.34
CA GLY A 220 3.94 23.69 4.34
C GLY A 220 3.01 23.18 3.24
N GLU A 221 2.97 23.94 2.16
CA GLU A 221 2.24 23.59 0.95
C GLU A 221 3.21 23.05 -0.11
N PHE A 222 2.92 21.86 -0.61
CA PHE A 222 3.75 21.17 -1.59
C PHE A 222 2.96 20.85 -2.84
N ARG A 223 3.58 21.05 -3.99
CA ARG A 223 3.06 20.60 -5.28
C ARG A 223 4.05 19.64 -5.89
N PHE A 224 3.59 18.44 -6.24
CA PHE A 224 4.43 17.46 -6.95
C PHE A 224 3.75 17.03 -8.24
N GLU A 225 4.57 16.91 -9.28
CA GLU A 225 4.11 16.42 -10.59
C GLU A 225 4.86 15.14 -10.93
N ILE A 226 4.11 14.07 -11.13
CA ILE A 226 4.65 12.81 -11.61
C ILE A 226 4.39 12.73 -13.10
N ALA A 227 5.46 12.71 -13.89
CA ALA A 227 5.35 12.53 -15.33
C ALA A 227 4.60 11.23 -15.66
N THR A 228 3.73 11.27 -16.67
CA THR A 228 2.95 10.13 -17.20
C THR A 228 1.98 9.54 -16.16
N ALA A 229 1.75 8.22 -16.19
CA ALA A 229 0.88 7.48 -15.29
C ALA A 229 1.61 6.89 -14.07
N GLY A 230 2.64 7.57 -13.57
CA GLY A 230 3.31 7.17 -12.32
C GLY A 230 2.32 7.25 -11.14
N ALA A 231 2.32 6.21 -10.30
CA ALA A 231 1.33 6.08 -9.22
C ALA A 231 1.51 7.16 -8.15
N LEU A 232 0.56 8.08 -8.10
CA LEU A 232 0.62 9.20 -7.17
C LEU A 232 0.37 8.80 -5.72
N THR A 233 -0.36 7.70 -5.52
CA THR A 233 -0.65 7.14 -4.20
C THR A 233 0.61 6.67 -3.50
N LEU A 234 1.57 6.12 -4.25
CA LEU A 234 2.86 5.69 -3.71
C LEU A 234 3.75 6.89 -3.33
N LEU A 235 3.67 8.01 -4.07
CA LEU A 235 4.34 9.24 -3.67
C LEU A 235 3.70 9.78 -2.39
N LEU A 236 2.36 9.88 -2.33
CA LEU A 236 1.63 10.30 -1.13
C LEU A 236 2.03 9.48 0.11
N GLN A 237 2.08 8.15 0.02
CA GLN A 237 2.55 7.32 1.14
C GLN A 237 3.99 7.60 1.57
N THR A 238 4.85 8.04 0.65
CA THR A 238 6.25 8.39 0.94
C THR A 238 6.35 9.72 1.68
N VAL A 239 5.50 10.69 1.35
CA VAL A 239 5.60 12.07 1.87
C VAL A 239 4.71 12.35 3.08
N VAL A 240 3.56 11.67 3.19
CA VAL A 240 2.62 11.87 4.30
C VAL A 240 3.26 11.50 5.63
N LEU A 241 4.04 10.42 5.68
CA LEU A 241 4.68 9.94 6.90
C LEU A 241 5.69 10.94 7.51
N PRO A 242 6.71 11.41 6.77
CA PRO A 242 7.61 12.43 7.31
C PRO A 242 6.90 13.75 7.58
N LEU A 243 5.94 14.18 6.75
CA LEU A 243 5.19 15.42 7.03
C LEU A 243 4.39 15.36 8.33
N ALA A 244 3.90 14.17 8.69
CA ALA A 244 3.18 13.99 9.94
C ALA A 244 4.10 14.10 11.18
N THR A 245 5.43 14.01 11.04
CA THR A 245 6.37 14.25 12.15
C THR A 245 6.65 15.73 12.39
N ALA A 246 6.25 16.61 11.46
CA ALA A 246 6.36 18.06 11.64
C ALA A 246 5.37 18.57 12.70
N SER A 247 5.67 19.74 13.29
CA SER A 247 4.85 20.35 14.33
C SER A 247 3.56 21.02 13.82
N GLU A 248 3.50 21.30 12.52
CA GLU A 248 2.44 22.05 11.85
C GLU A 248 1.81 21.23 10.71
N PRO A 249 0.53 21.51 10.36
CA PRO A 249 -0.14 20.80 9.28
C PRO A 249 0.48 21.12 7.91
N SER A 250 0.33 20.18 6.97
CA SER A 250 0.81 20.34 5.59
C SER A 250 -0.29 20.05 4.58
N ARG A 251 -0.21 20.71 3.42
CA ARG A 251 -1.08 20.49 2.27
C ARG A 251 -0.25 20.02 1.09
N ILE A 252 -0.74 19.01 0.39
CA ILE A 252 -0.05 18.41 -0.74
C ILE A 252 -1.01 18.39 -1.91
N GLU A 253 -0.59 18.92 -3.05
CA GLU A 253 -1.26 18.73 -4.33
C GLU A 253 -0.36 17.90 -5.22
N VAL A 254 -0.95 16.92 -5.89
CA VAL A 254 -0.19 15.95 -6.65
C VAL A 254 -0.88 15.61 -7.95
N THR A 255 -0.12 15.62 -9.04
CA THR A 255 -0.58 15.17 -10.35
C THR A 255 0.11 13.88 -10.77
N GLY A 256 -0.64 12.97 -11.40
CA GLY A 256 -0.12 11.67 -11.82
C GLY A 256 -1.21 10.61 -12.04
N GLY A 257 -0.84 9.34 -11.93
CA GLY A 257 -1.76 8.21 -12.00
C GLY A 257 -2.44 7.92 -10.67
N THR A 258 -3.77 8.02 -10.61
CA THR A 258 -4.58 7.70 -9.40
C THR A 258 -5.08 6.25 -9.36
N HIS A 259 -5.28 5.66 -10.54
CA HIS A 259 -5.87 4.33 -10.71
C HIS A 259 -5.02 3.62 -11.76
N VAL A 260 -3.83 3.18 -11.34
CA VAL A 260 -2.85 2.54 -12.22
C VAL A 260 -2.43 1.17 -11.71
N PRO A 261 -2.12 0.21 -12.60
CA PRO A 261 -1.78 -1.15 -12.19
C PRO A 261 -0.55 -1.20 -11.29
N ARG A 262 -0.46 -2.25 -10.45
CA ARG A 262 0.68 -2.51 -9.54
C ARG A 262 0.94 -1.36 -8.56
N SER A 263 -0.14 -0.72 -8.11
CA SER A 263 -0.13 0.29 -7.05
C SER A 263 -1.50 0.34 -6.38
N PRO A 264 -1.60 0.78 -5.10
CA PRO A 264 -2.88 1.06 -4.49
C PRO A 264 -3.61 2.15 -5.30
N SER A 265 -4.89 1.93 -5.60
CA SER A 265 -5.73 2.98 -6.20
C SER A 265 -5.95 4.12 -5.20
N PHE A 266 -6.35 5.29 -5.70
CA PHE A 266 -6.68 6.41 -4.82
C PHE A 266 -7.71 6.01 -3.75
N HIS A 267 -8.77 5.33 -4.13
CA HIS A 267 -9.81 4.89 -3.20
C HIS A 267 -9.29 3.86 -2.18
N TYR A 268 -8.36 2.99 -2.58
CA TYR A 268 -7.67 2.10 -1.62
C TYR A 268 -6.89 2.93 -0.60
N LEU A 269 -6.09 3.91 -1.04
CA LEU A 269 -5.34 4.77 -0.13
C LEU A 269 -6.28 5.54 0.83
N ALA A 270 -7.29 6.22 0.28
CA ALA A 270 -8.17 7.14 1.01
C ALA A 270 -9.17 6.45 1.94
N ARG A 271 -9.62 5.23 1.62
CA ARG A 271 -10.63 4.51 2.42
C ARG A 271 -10.02 3.36 3.22
N HIS A 272 -9.08 2.63 2.61
CA HIS A 272 -8.53 1.41 3.18
C HIS A 272 -7.28 1.63 4.03
N TRP A 273 -6.24 2.20 3.44
CA TRP A 273 -5.01 2.49 4.18
C TRP A 273 -5.25 3.56 5.24
N ALA A 274 -5.93 4.67 4.88
CA ALA A 274 -6.16 5.80 5.77
C ALA A 274 -6.89 5.41 7.06
N ALA A 275 -7.95 4.58 7.00
CA ALA A 275 -8.67 4.23 8.23
C ALA A 275 -7.89 3.27 9.16
N VAL A 276 -6.80 2.63 8.71
CA VAL A 276 -5.87 1.95 9.63
C VAL A 276 -4.81 2.91 10.15
N ALA A 277 -4.32 3.81 9.30
CA ALA A 277 -3.45 4.91 9.72
C ALA A 277 -4.09 5.78 10.82
N GLU A 278 -5.38 6.08 10.74
CA GLU A 278 -6.10 6.82 11.79
C GLU A 278 -6.10 6.10 13.14
N ARG A 279 -6.11 4.77 13.17
CA ARG A 279 -6.01 3.98 14.42
C ARG A 279 -4.63 4.08 15.06
N LEU A 280 -3.62 4.44 14.29
CA LEU A 280 -2.29 4.80 14.78
C LEU A 280 -2.22 6.26 15.25
N GLY A 281 -3.29 7.05 15.08
CA GLY A 281 -3.30 8.50 15.33
C GLY A 281 -2.74 9.33 14.16
N LEU A 282 -2.46 8.70 13.02
CA LEU A 282 -2.00 9.39 11.82
C LEU A 282 -3.21 9.93 11.06
N HIS A 283 -3.45 11.23 11.18
CA HIS A 283 -4.57 11.91 10.54
C HIS A 283 -4.14 12.53 9.21
N ALA A 284 -4.44 11.83 8.12
CA ALA A 284 -4.24 12.30 6.76
C ALA A 284 -5.55 12.18 5.98
N ARG A 285 -6.04 13.31 5.45
CA ARG A 285 -7.21 13.36 4.59
C ARG A 285 -6.77 13.38 3.13
N PHE A 286 -7.47 12.65 2.27
CA PHE A 286 -7.19 12.58 0.85
C PHE A 286 -8.43 12.96 0.05
N ASP A 287 -8.30 13.87 -0.91
CA ASP A 287 -9.40 14.32 -1.78
C ASP A 287 -9.00 14.12 -3.26
N LEU A 288 -9.88 13.49 -4.04
CA LEU A 288 -9.66 13.27 -5.47
C LEU A 288 -10.31 14.39 -6.28
N ALA A 289 -9.51 15.22 -6.93
CA ALA A 289 -10.02 16.24 -7.84
C ALA A 289 -10.30 15.65 -9.23
N ARG A 290 -9.40 14.80 -9.72
CA ARG A 290 -9.51 14.18 -11.05
C ARG A 290 -8.86 12.80 -11.08
N ALA A 291 -9.56 11.80 -11.62
CA ALA A 291 -8.97 10.49 -11.83
C ALA A 291 -7.98 10.52 -13.01
N GLY A 292 -6.84 9.87 -12.83
CA GLY A 292 -5.84 9.56 -13.84
C GLY A 292 -5.67 8.07 -14.01
N PHE A 293 -6.00 7.55 -15.19
CA PHE A 293 -5.87 6.15 -15.58
C PHE A 293 -4.66 5.97 -16.50
N TYR A 294 -4.06 4.78 -16.47
CA TYR A 294 -3.01 4.39 -17.43
C TYR A 294 -3.57 4.30 -18.86
N PRO A 295 -2.82 4.66 -19.93
CA PRO A 295 -1.46 5.21 -19.94
C PRO A 295 -1.27 6.71 -19.74
N PRO A 296 -2.24 7.63 -19.99
CA PRO A 296 -1.92 9.06 -19.96
C PRO A 296 -1.74 9.62 -18.55
N GLY A 297 -2.30 8.98 -17.52
CA GLY A 297 -2.29 9.55 -16.17
C GLY A 297 -3.15 10.81 -16.12
N GLY A 298 -2.57 11.92 -15.65
CA GLY A 298 -3.23 13.23 -15.62
C GLY A 298 -4.30 13.38 -14.53
N GLY A 299 -4.29 12.49 -13.54
CA GLY A 299 -5.10 12.63 -12.34
C GLY A 299 -4.52 13.69 -11.40
N GLU A 300 -5.36 14.15 -10.49
CA GLU A 300 -5.05 15.17 -9.49
C GLU A 300 -5.68 14.75 -8.17
N ALA A 301 -4.86 14.74 -7.13
CA ALA A 301 -5.28 14.44 -5.77
C ALA A 301 -4.64 15.44 -4.79
N ARG A 302 -5.34 15.67 -3.69
CA ARG A 302 -4.88 16.51 -2.58
C ARG A 302 -4.77 15.67 -1.32
N ALA A 303 -3.82 16.02 -0.47
CA ALA A 303 -3.72 15.48 0.87
C ALA A 303 -3.53 16.59 1.90
N GLU A 304 -4.25 16.50 3.01
CA GLU A 304 -4.04 17.32 4.20
C GLU A 304 -3.49 16.43 5.31
N VAL A 305 -2.32 16.78 5.85
CA VAL A 305 -1.60 15.99 6.85
C VAL A 305 -1.54 16.77 8.15
N GLN A 306 -2.05 16.19 9.23
CA GLN A 306 -1.96 16.79 10.56
C GLN A 306 -0.72 16.28 11.31
N PRO A 307 -0.17 17.07 12.24
CA PRO A 307 0.89 16.62 13.14
C PRO A 307 0.49 15.37 13.93
N TRP A 308 1.34 14.34 13.89
CA TRP A 308 1.13 13.05 14.52
C TRP A 308 1.61 13.05 15.98
N LYS A 309 0.96 13.88 16.80
CA LYS A 309 1.41 14.19 18.18
C LYS A 309 1.32 13.02 19.15
N ARG A 310 0.42 12.05 18.91
CA ARG A 310 0.14 10.94 19.82
C ARG A 310 0.03 9.62 19.05
N PRO A 311 1.14 9.04 18.60
CA PRO A 311 1.12 7.74 17.95
C PRO A 311 0.62 6.65 18.90
N ALA A 312 -0.27 5.81 18.41
CA ALA A 312 -0.80 4.67 19.15
C ALA A 312 -0.07 3.38 18.75
N ARG A 313 0.06 2.46 19.70
CA ARG A 313 0.45 1.08 19.39
C ARG A 313 -0.69 0.38 18.67
N LEU A 314 -0.38 -0.33 17.58
CA LEU A 314 -1.37 -1.09 16.82
C LEU A 314 -1.01 -2.59 16.84
N VAL A 315 -2.01 -3.40 17.21
CA VAL A 315 -1.90 -4.86 17.19
C VAL A 315 -3.11 -5.41 16.44
N LEU A 316 -2.84 -6.13 15.36
CA LEU A 316 -3.80 -6.75 14.46
C LEU A 316 -3.47 -8.25 14.36
N GLU A 317 -3.74 -9.00 15.44
CA GLU A 317 -3.49 -10.45 15.52
C GLU A 317 -4.62 -11.26 14.89
N SER A 318 -5.85 -10.78 15.02
CA SER A 318 -7.04 -11.39 14.43
C SER A 318 -7.92 -10.31 13.82
N ARG A 319 -8.70 -10.67 12.80
CA ARG A 319 -9.64 -9.74 12.18
C ARG A 319 -10.91 -9.53 13.02
N GLY A 320 -11.32 -10.51 13.82
CA GLY A 320 -12.62 -10.51 14.50
C GLY A 320 -13.78 -10.84 13.54
N ARG A 321 -15.02 -10.60 13.97
CA ARG A 321 -16.19 -10.89 13.13
C ARG A 321 -16.33 -9.89 11.99
N LEU A 322 -16.85 -10.35 10.84
CA LEU A 322 -17.20 -9.48 9.72
C LEU A 322 -18.32 -8.52 10.14
N VAL A 323 -18.09 -7.21 9.98
CA VAL A 323 -19.02 -6.14 10.33
C VAL A 323 -19.75 -5.64 9.08
N ALA A 324 -19.03 -5.41 7.98
CA ALA A 324 -19.61 -4.88 6.76
C ALA A 324 -18.78 -5.21 5.52
N ILE A 325 -19.45 -5.28 4.37
CA ILE A 325 -18.81 -5.24 3.06
C ILE A 325 -19.20 -3.93 2.38
N ARG A 326 -18.20 -3.18 1.90
CA ARG A 326 -18.40 -1.94 1.15
C ARG A 326 -17.78 -2.07 -0.23
N GLY A 327 -18.47 -1.56 -1.23
CA GLY A 327 -18.00 -1.51 -2.60
C GLY A 327 -18.00 -0.09 -3.14
N THR A 328 -16.97 0.24 -3.92
CA THR A 328 -16.92 1.47 -4.72
C THR A 328 -16.66 1.06 -6.17
N ALA A 329 -17.59 1.34 -7.06
CA ALA A 329 -17.42 1.15 -8.50
C ALA A 329 -17.39 2.51 -9.17
N GLY A 330 -16.34 2.80 -9.93
CA GLY A 330 -16.19 4.08 -10.60
C GLY A 330 -15.88 3.94 -12.08
N ALA A 331 -16.40 4.86 -12.88
CA ALA A 331 -16.13 4.97 -14.31
C ALA A 331 -15.89 6.43 -14.71
N ALA A 332 -15.15 6.62 -15.79
CA ALA A 332 -14.97 7.91 -16.42
C ALA A 332 -15.12 7.76 -17.93
N ARG A 333 -16.01 8.56 -18.53
CA ARG A 333 -16.27 8.54 -19.99
C ARG A 333 -16.67 7.15 -20.50
N LEU A 334 -17.36 6.38 -19.65
CA LEU A 334 -17.79 5.00 -19.90
C LEU A 334 -19.16 4.75 -19.24
N PRO A 335 -20.26 5.32 -19.79
CA PRO A 335 -21.58 5.25 -19.17
C PRO A 335 -22.03 3.81 -18.91
N GLY A 336 -22.65 3.56 -17.75
CA GLY A 336 -23.20 2.25 -17.39
C GLY A 336 -22.15 1.20 -17.03
N VAL A 337 -20.84 1.49 -17.11
CA VAL A 337 -19.80 0.51 -16.77
C VAL A 337 -19.72 0.31 -15.26
N ALA A 338 -19.81 1.38 -14.46
CA ALA A 338 -19.71 1.30 -13.00
C ALA A 338 -20.87 0.47 -12.39
N GLU A 339 -22.10 0.69 -12.86
CA GLU A 339 -23.29 -0.04 -12.44
C GLU A 339 -23.21 -1.53 -12.78
N ARG A 340 -22.69 -1.87 -13.97
CA ARG A 340 -22.54 -3.27 -14.38
C ARG A 340 -21.47 -4.00 -13.57
N MET A 341 -20.35 -3.34 -13.25
CA MET A 341 -19.34 -3.90 -12.35
C MET A 341 -19.91 -4.13 -10.94
N GLN A 342 -20.61 -3.13 -10.41
CA GLN A 342 -21.25 -3.19 -9.10
C GLN A 342 -22.27 -4.32 -9.03
N ARG A 343 -23.15 -4.43 -10.02
CA ARG A 343 -24.18 -5.48 -10.08
C ARG A 343 -23.56 -6.88 -10.09
N ALA A 344 -22.60 -7.12 -10.98
CA ALA A 344 -21.95 -8.42 -11.08
C ALA A 344 -21.20 -8.81 -9.79
N ALA A 345 -20.52 -7.84 -9.15
CA ALA A 345 -19.86 -8.09 -7.87
C ALA A 345 -20.87 -8.42 -6.76
N ARG A 346 -21.96 -7.64 -6.66
CA ARG A 346 -23.03 -7.86 -5.67
C ARG A 346 -23.71 -9.21 -5.85
N GLU A 347 -24.05 -9.57 -7.08
CA GLU A 347 -24.65 -10.87 -7.42
C GLU A 347 -23.74 -12.01 -7.02
N ARG A 348 -22.45 -11.95 -7.35
CA ARG A 348 -21.47 -12.98 -6.96
C ARG A 348 -21.37 -13.14 -5.44
N LEU A 349 -21.29 -12.04 -4.68
CA LEU A 349 -21.22 -12.09 -3.22
C LEU A 349 -22.48 -12.70 -2.59
N TRP A 350 -23.66 -12.34 -3.13
CA TRP A 350 -24.94 -12.88 -2.69
C TRP A 350 -25.07 -14.36 -3.01
N GLU A 351 -24.77 -14.77 -4.25
CA GLU A 351 -24.87 -16.16 -4.70
C GLU A 351 -23.97 -17.09 -3.90
N SER A 352 -22.73 -16.67 -3.62
CA SER A 352 -21.72 -17.51 -2.97
C SER A 352 -21.91 -17.66 -1.46
N ARG A 353 -22.23 -16.57 -0.75
CA ARG A 353 -22.27 -16.57 0.73
C ARG A 353 -23.42 -15.77 1.34
N ARG A 354 -24.40 -15.34 0.53
CA ARG A 354 -25.53 -14.45 0.96
C ARG A 354 -25.03 -13.19 1.66
N LEU A 355 -23.90 -12.66 1.18
CA LEU A 355 -23.28 -11.48 1.76
C LEU A 355 -23.92 -10.21 1.20
N GLU A 356 -24.51 -9.42 2.08
CA GLU A 356 -24.96 -8.07 1.76
C GLU A 356 -23.76 -7.13 1.63
N SER A 357 -23.91 -6.11 0.76
CA SER A 357 -22.87 -5.12 0.52
C SER A 357 -23.46 -3.75 0.23
N ALA A 358 -22.88 -2.71 0.85
CA ALA A 358 -23.23 -1.31 0.59
C ALA A 358 -22.34 -0.74 -0.52
N TRP A 359 -22.90 0.06 -1.43
CA TRP A 359 -22.19 0.49 -2.63
C TRP A 359 -22.25 1.99 -2.89
N GLU A 360 -21.13 2.52 -3.36
CA GLU A 360 -21.03 3.80 -4.04
C GLU A 360 -20.72 3.56 -5.52
N VAL A 361 -21.54 4.12 -6.40
CA VAL A 361 -21.33 4.09 -7.86
C VAL A 361 -21.00 5.51 -8.30
N LEU A 362 -19.82 5.68 -8.90
CA LEU A 362 -19.22 6.99 -9.15
C LEU A 362 -18.97 7.21 -10.64
N GLU A 363 -19.40 8.36 -11.15
CA GLU A 363 -18.82 8.94 -12.37
C GLU A 363 -17.73 9.92 -11.94
N VAL A 364 -16.48 9.64 -12.31
CA VAL A 364 -15.32 10.43 -11.90
C VAL A 364 -14.79 11.29 -13.06
N PRO A 365 -14.44 12.56 -12.81
CA PRO A 365 -13.80 13.37 -13.84
C PRO A 365 -12.43 12.78 -14.20
N ALA A 366 -12.13 12.66 -15.50
CA ALA A 366 -10.84 12.16 -15.98
C ALA A 366 -10.51 12.69 -17.39
N PRO A 367 -9.21 12.83 -17.74
CA PRO A 367 -8.80 13.17 -19.10
C PRO A 367 -9.00 12.01 -20.08
N SER A 368 -9.04 10.77 -19.58
CA SER A 368 -9.13 9.55 -20.39
C SER A 368 -10.25 8.63 -19.92
N LYS A 369 -10.62 7.66 -20.77
CA LYS A 369 -11.55 6.58 -20.42
C LYS A 369 -10.90 5.65 -19.40
N GLY A 370 -11.65 5.25 -18.39
CA GLY A 370 -11.20 4.26 -17.42
C GLY A 370 -12.30 3.87 -16.45
N CYS A 371 -12.13 2.74 -15.78
CA CYS A 371 -13.01 2.32 -14.71
C CYS A 371 -12.20 1.60 -13.64
N PHE A 372 -12.76 1.50 -12.44
CA PHE A 372 -12.17 0.79 -11.31
C PHE A 372 -13.27 0.24 -10.42
N LEU A 373 -12.92 -0.75 -9.61
CA LEU A 373 -13.76 -1.24 -8.54
C LEU A 373 -12.90 -1.56 -7.33
N LEU A 374 -13.37 -1.18 -6.15
CA LEU A 374 -12.77 -1.50 -4.85
C LEU A 374 -13.82 -2.22 -4.00
N LEU A 375 -13.47 -3.38 -3.45
CA LEU A 375 -14.27 -4.07 -2.45
C LEU A 375 -13.50 -4.11 -1.13
N GLU A 376 -14.18 -3.75 -0.05
CA GLU A 376 -13.63 -3.72 1.31
C GLU A 376 -14.44 -4.65 2.21
N ALA A 377 -13.78 -5.56 2.94
CA ALA A 377 -14.35 -6.25 4.09
C ALA A 377 -13.83 -5.59 5.37
N ILE A 378 -14.76 -5.14 6.20
CA ILE A 378 -14.51 -4.47 7.48
C ILE A 378 -14.88 -5.44 8.60
N PHE A 379 -13.95 -5.67 9.51
CA PHE A 379 -14.15 -6.53 10.68
C PHE A 379 -14.01 -5.71 11.96
N GLU A 380 -14.27 -6.34 13.11
CA GLU A 380 -14.17 -5.71 14.43
C GLU A 380 -12.77 -5.18 14.74
N HIS A 381 -11.72 -5.85 14.24
CA HIS A 381 -10.33 -5.48 14.47
C HIS A 381 -9.55 -5.30 13.18
N GLY A 382 -9.88 -6.08 12.15
CA GLY A 382 -9.16 -6.16 10.89
C GLY A 382 -9.90 -5.56 9.70
N ARG A 383 -9.25 -5.58 8.54
CA ARG A 383 -9.87 -5.21 7.26
C ARG A 383 -9.09 -5.76 6.08
N GLY A 384 -9.78 -6.06 4.99
CA GLY A 384 -9.13 -6.40 3.71
C GLY A 384 -9.76 -5.60 2.57
N ALA A 385 -8.97 -5.21 1.57
CA ALA A 385 -9.50 -4.60 0.36
C ALA A 385 -8.88 -5.13 -0.93
N PHE A 386 -9.74 -5.27 -1.94
CA PHE A 386 -9.40 -5.83 -3.24
C PHE A 386 -9.88 -4.89 -4.33
N GLY A 387 -8.92 -4.29 -5.02
CA GLY A 387 -9.15 -3.31 -6.08
C GLY A 387 -8.75 -3.84 -7.44
N LEU A 388 -9.61 -3.62 -8.44
CA LEU A 388 -9.33 -3.91 -9.85
C LEU A 388 -9.51 -2.64 -10.70
N ILE A 389 -8.71 -2.54 -11.75
CA ILE A 389 -8.77 -1.45 -12.73
C ILE A 389 -9.24 -2.04 -14.06
N GLY A 390 -10.06 -1.30 -14.80
CA GLY A 390 -10.56 -1.70 -16.10
C GLY A 390 -9.44 -1.91 -17.11
N GLU A 391 -9.57 -2.98 -17.89
CA GLU A 391 -8.63 -3.33 -18.95
C GLU A 391 -9.36 -3.30 -20.31
N ARG A 392 -8.63 -2.98 -21.38
CA ARG A 392 -9.20 -3.00 -22.73
C ARG A 392 -9.68 -4.42 -23.07
N ARG A 393 -10.87 -4.51 -23.68
CA ARG A 393 -11.52 -5.77 -24.11
C ARG A 393 -11.97 -6.69 -22.97
N VAL A 394 -11.94 -6.20 -21.72
CA VAL A 394 -12.52 -6.90 -20.58
C VAL A 394 -13.93 -6.35 -20.32
N ARG A 395 -14.90 -7.25 -20.15
CA ARG A 395 -16.29 -6.88 -19.82
C ARG A 395 -16.40 -6.39 -18.38
N ALA A 396 -17.30 -5.44 -18.13
CA ALA A 396 -17.56 -4.87 -16.80
C ALA A 396 -17.95 -5.96 -15.79
N GLU A 397 -18.82 -6.88 -16.22
CA GLU A 397 -19.33 -7.98 -15.42
C GLU A 397 -18.20 -8.93 -15.00
N ALA A 398 -17.26 -9.19 -15.92
CA ALA A 398 -16.08 -10.00 -15.63
C ALA A 398 -15.12 -9.31 -14.64
N LEU A 399 -15.05 -7.98 -14.64
CA LEU A 399 -14.27 -7.25 -13.63
C LEU A 399 -14.94 -7.33 -12.24
N GLY A 400 -16.27 -7.14 -12.19
CA GLY A 400 -17.05 -7.28 -10.95
C GLY A 400 -16.97 -8.67 -10.34
N ASP A 401 -17.16 -9.71 -11.14
CA ASP A 401 -17.02 -11.12 -10.72
C ASP A 401 -15.62 -11.43 -10.19
N ARG A 402 -14.56 -10.98 -10.90
CA ARG A 402 -13.17 -11.19 -10.45
C ARG A 402 -12.88 -10.53 -9.10
N ALA A 403 -13.34 -9.30 -8.90
CA ALA A 403 -13.13 -8.60 -7.63
C ALA A 403 -13.87 -9.29 -6.47
N ALA A 404 -15.12 -9.71 -6.69
CA ALA A 404 -15.88 -10.46 -5.70
C ALA A 404 -15.20 -11.79 -5.34
N ARG A 405 -14.63 -12.51 -6.32
CA ARG A 405 -13.87 -13.75 -6.06
C ARG A 405 -12.60 -13.50 -5.24
N GLN A 406 -11.89 -12.39 -5.45
CA GLN A 406 -10.73 -12.04 -4.64
C GLN A 406 -11.12 -11.79 -3.18
N LEU A 407 -12.22 -11.06 -2.95
CA LEU A 407 -12.75 -10.85 -1.61
C LEU A 407 -13.19 -12.17 -0.97
N LEU A 408 -13.96 -13.00 -1.69
CA LEU A 408 -14.42 -14.30 -1.19
C LEU A 408 -13.24 -15.21 -0.80
N LYS A 409 -12.19 -15.27 -1.62
CA LYS A 409 -10.97 -16.02 -1.28
C LYS A 409 -10.34 -15.54 0.04
N PHE A 410 -10.35 -14.23 0.29
CA PHE A 410 -9.87 -13.68 1.56
C PHE A 410 -10.80 -14.02 2.74
N LEU A 411 -12.12 -14.08 2.51
CA LEU A 411 -13.10 -14.53 3.51
C LEU A 411 -13.09 -16.04 3.75
N ASP A 412 -12.55 -16.83 2.82
CA ASP A 412 -12.39 -18.28 2.96
C ASP A 412 -11.24 -18.65 3.92
N SER A 413 -10.24 -17.77 4.07
CA SER A 413 -9.19 -17.91 5.07
C SER A 413 -9.58 -17.18 6.35
N ASP A 414 -9.45 -17.82 7.52
CA ASP A 414 -9.53 -17.16 8.83
C ASP A 414 -8.17 -16.63 9.32
N GLU A 415 -7.15 -16.75 8.49
CA GLU A 415 -5.78 -16.35 8.80
C GLU A 415 -5.55 -14.89 8.38
N GLY A 416 -5.06 -14.07 9.31
CA GLY A 416 -4.68 -12.69 9.03
C GLY A 416 -5.76 -11.66 9.37
N ALA A 417 -5.33 -10.61 10.07
CA ALA A 417 -6.15 -9.46 10.41
C ALA A 417 -6.30 -8.48 9.23
N VAL A 418 -5.33 -8.46 8.30
CA VAL A 418 -5.34 -7.57 7.14
C VAL A 418 -5.04 -8.29 5.83
N ASP A 419 -5.35 -7.66 4.70
CA ASP A 419 -4.92 -8.18 3.39
C ASP A 419 -3.39 -8.06 3.19
N PRO A 420 -2.81 -8.86 2.27
CA PRO A 420 -1.37 -8.90 2.06
C PRO A 420 -0.72 -7.58 1.68
N HIS A 421 -1.43 -6.71 0.94
CA HIS A 421 -0.90 -5.42 0.51
C HIS A 421 -0.91 -4.40 1.65
N LEU A 422 -1.96 -4.43 2.50
CA LEU A 422 -2.00 -3.56 3.67
C LEU A 422 -0.90 -3.93 4.67
N ALA A 423 -0.60 -5.22 4.82
CA ALA A 423 0.45 -5.68 5.73
C ALA A 423 1.81 -5.02 5.44
N ASP A 424 2.24 -4.97 4.17
CA ASP A 424 3.51 -4.34 3.80
C ASP A 424 3.48 -2.81 3.91
N GLN A 425 2.32 -2.19 3.67
CA GLN A 425 2.13 -0.75 3.76
C GLN A 425 2.06 -0.21 5.20
N LEU A 426 1.82 -1.07 6.19
CA LEU A 426 1.77 -0.69 7.60
C LEU A 426 3.13 -0.71 8.30
N VAL A 427 4.15 -1.39 7.75
CA VAL A 427 5.44 -1.57 8.42
C VAL A 427 6.12 -0.23 8.73
N VAL A 428 6.18 0.69 7.76
CA VAL A 428 6.81 2.02 7.97
C VAL A 428 6.00 2.89 8.93
N PRO A 429 4.66 3.03 8.81
CA PRO A 429 3.86 3.69 9.85
C PRO A 429 4.08 3.11 11.25
N LEU A 430 4.09 1.78 11.41
CA LEU A 430 4.34 1.13 12.71
C LEU A 430 5.71 1.47 13.29
N ALA A 431 6.73 1.51 12.44
CA ALA A 431 8.08 1.88 12.83
C ALA A 431 8.16 3.33 13.33
N LEU A 432 7.57 4.26 12.58
CA LEU A 432 7.59 5.69 12.91
C LEU A 432 6.68 6.05 14.10
N ALA A 433 5.64 5.26 14.36
CA ALA A 433 4.82 5.41 15.56
C ALA A 433 5.60 5.18 16.86
N GLY A 434 6.73 4.45 16.80
CA GLY A 434 7.64 4.21 17.93
C GLY A 434 7.12 3.26 19.03
N GLY A 435 5.81 3.06 19.14
CA GLY A 435 5.17 2.14 20.10
C GLY A 435 5.29 0.65 19.75
N GLY A 436 5.85 0.34 18.58
CA GLY A 436 5.86 -0.99 17.97
C GLY A 436 4.48 -1.46 17.53
N GLY A 437 4.41 -2.71 17.05
CA GLY A 437 3.14 -3.32 16.68
C GLY A 437 3.29 -4.68 16.02
N LEU A 438 2.15 -5.31 15.78
CA LEU A 438 2.06 -6.65 15.21
C LEU A 438 0.91 -6.67 14.22
N VAL A 439 1.16 -7.22 13.03
CA VAL A 439 0.15 -7.35 11.97
C VAL A 439 0.22 -8.76 11.39
N THR A 440 -0.94 -9.42 11.30
CA THR A 440 -1.11 -10.73 10.65
C THR A 440 -1.78 -10.57 9.28
N THR A 441 -1.40 -11.43 8.34
CA THR A 441 -1.86 -11.48 6.94
C THR A 441 -1.99 -12.94 6.50
N PRO A 442 -2.93 -13.27 5.59
CA PRO A 442 -3.01 -14.62 5.01
C PRO A 442 -1.84 -14.94 4.07
N GLU A 443 -1.04 -13.95 3.66
CA GLU A 443 0.09 -14.15 2.76
C GLU A 443 1.27 -13.25 3.15
N VAL A 444 2.42 -13.86 3.49
CA VAL A 444 3.71 -13.15 3.56
C VAL A 444 4.19 -12.89 2.14
N THR A 445 4.22 -11.61 1.74
CA THR A 445 4.74 -11.18 0.44
C THR A 445 6.24 -10.89 0.51
N SER A 446 6.92 -10.96 -0.63
CA SER A 446 8.28 -10.45 -0.79
C SER A 446 8.38 -8.96 -0.45
N HIS A 447 7.33 -8.18 -0.71
CA HIS A 447 7.25 -6.76 -0.35
C HIS A 447 7.26 -6.55 1.16
N LEU A 448 6.50 -7.37 1.91
CA LEU A 448 6.47 -7.33 3.37
C LEU A 448 7.85 -7.60 3.98
N GLU A 449 8.51 -8.68 3.54
CA GLU A 449 9.87 -9.03 3.98
C GLU A 449 10.87 -7.92 3.66
N THR A 450 10.77 -7.35 2.46
CA THR A 450 11.67 -6.29 2.00
C THR A 450 11.55 -5.02 2.86
N VAL A 451 10.33 -4.59 3.19
CA VAL A 451 10.15 -3.38 4.01
C VAL A 451 10.57 -3.64 5.45
N ALA A 452 10.33 -4.83 6.00
CA ALA A 452 10.81 -5.19 7.33
C ALA A 452 12.35 -5.16 7.43
N ASP A 453 13.06 -5.67 6.41
CA ASP A 453 14.52 -5.56 6.36
C ASP A 453 14.97 -4.09 6.31
N VAL A 454 14.36 -3.28 5.44
CA VAL A 454 14.68 -1.84 5.34
C VAL A 454 14.47 -1.14 6.68
N VAL A 455 13.33 -1.35 7.35
CA VAL A 455 13.07 -0.78 8.69
C VAL A 455 14.13 -1.21 9.71
N SER A 456 14.55 -2.48 9.68
CA SER A 456 15.63 -2.99 10.53
C SER A 456 16.98 -2.30 10.27
N ARG A 457 17.29 -1.95 9.02
CA ARG A 457 18.50 -1.18 8.66
C ARG A 457 18.53 0.23 9.24
N PHE A 458 17.36 0.82 9.52
CA PHE A 458 17.23 2.09 10.22
C PHE A 458 17.30 1.95 11.76
N GLY A 459 17.62 0.76 12.27
CA GLY A 459 17.79 0.51 13.70
C GLY A 459 16.49 0.22 14.46
N ILE A 460 15.37 0.02 13.74
CA ILE A 460 14.07 -0.31 14.32
C ILE A 460 13.84 -1.80 14.09
N PRO A 461 13.84 -2.67 15.13
CA PRO A 461 13.69 -4.10 14.93
C PRO A 461 12.39 -4.41 14.18
N ALA A 462 12.46 -5.06 13.02
CA ALA A 462 11.27 -5.51 12.30
C ALA A 462 11.51 -6.91 11.75
N ARG A 463 10.69 -7.87 12.17
CA ARG A 463 10.80 -9.27 11.71
C ARG A 463 9.49 -9.75 11.11
N THR A 464 9.59 -10.44 9.99
CA THR A 464 8.48 -11.25 9.48
C THR A 464 8.52 -12.64 10.09
N TRP A 465 7.36 -13.30 10.13
CA TRP A 465 7.25 -14.73 10.41
C TRP A 465 6.29 -15.36 9.40
N GLY A 466 6.33 -16.68 9.29
CA GLY A 466 5.54 -17.44 8.32
C GLY A 466 6.35 -17.76 7.07
N ARG A 467 5.79 -18.61 6.19
CA ARG A 467 6.43 -18.93 4.91
C ARG A 467 5.96 -17.93 3.86
N ARG A 468 6.87 -17.50 2.98
CA ARG A 468 6.50 -16.69 1.80
C ARG A 468 5.38 -17.37 1.01
N GLY A 469 4.32 -16.62 0.70
CA GLY A 469 3.12 -17.13 0.03
C GLY A 469 2.12 -17.84 0.93
N GLY A 470 2.40 -17.99 2.24
CA GLY A 470 1.48 -18.54 3.23
C GLY A 470 1.18 -17.56 4.36
N ALA A 471 0.33 -17.96 5.30
CA ALA A 471 -0.06 -17.11 6.41
C ALA A 471 1.10 -16.71 7.30
N GLY A 472 0.97 -15.49 7.81
CA GLY A 472 2.11 -14.62 7.91
C GLY A 472 1.89 -13.38 8.73
N GLY A 473 2.98 -12.71 9.07
CA GLY A 473 2.88 -11.42 9.71
C GLY A 473 4.21 -10.75 9.91
N VAL A 474 4.14 -9.56 10.48
CA VAL A 474 5.27 -8.73 10.82
C VAL A 474 5.11 -8.20 12.22
N GLU A 475 6.19 -8.28 12.98
CA GLU A 475 6.33 -7.62 14.27
C GLU A 475 7.34 -6.48 14.11
N VAL A 476 6.95 -5.28 14.49
CA VAL A 476 7.82 -4.10 14.56
C VAL A 476 8.03 -3.75 16.02
N GLY A 477 9.29 -3.72 16.44
CA GLY A 477 9.73 -3.38 17.78
C GLY A 477 9.49 -1.92 18.11
N ARG A 478 9.68 -1.60 19.40
CA ARG A 478 9.68 -0.20 19.84
C ARG A 478 10.94 0.50 19.35
N LEU A 479 10.84 1.80 19.11
CA LEU A 479 12.04 2.62 18.96
C LEU A 479 12.80 2.54 20.28
N VAL A 480 13.97 1.91 20.29
CA VAL A 480 14.82 1.90 21.48
C VAL A 480 15.51 3.26 21.50
N ASP A 481 15.24 4.08 22.51
CA ASP A 481 16.00 5.30 22.73
C ASP A 481 17.50 4.93 22.72
N PRO A 482 18.37 5.69 22.02
CA PRO A 482 19.81 5.45 22.13
C PRO A 482 20.17 5.52 23.62
N PRO A 483 21.07 4.63 24.11
CA PRO A 483 21.42 4.60 25.52
C PRO A 483 21.83 6.00 25.95
N ARG A 484 21.07 6.59 26.88
CA ARG A 484 21.46 7.85 27.51
C ARG A 484 22.82 7.60 28.14
N SER A 485 23.87 8.20 27.58
CA SER A 485 25.19 8.23 28.20
C SER A 485 25.02 8.79 29.60
N GLY A 486 25.11 7.91 30.59
CA GLY A 486 25.03 8.26 32.00
C GLY A 486 26.08 9.33 32.31
N ARG A 487 25.62 10.37 33.00
CA ARG A 487 26.48 11.42 33.56
C ARG A 487 27.38 10.86 34.65
#